data_AF-A0A222G4K2-F1
#
_entry.id   AF-A0A222G4K2-F1
#
_cell.length_a   1.000
_cell.length_b   1.000
_cell.length_c   1.000
_cell.angle_alpha   90.00
_cell.angle_beta   90.00
_cell.angle_gamma   90.00
#
_symmetry.space_group_name_H-M   'P 1'
#
loop_
_entity.id
_entity.type
_entity.pdbx_description
1 polymer ?
#
loop_
_entity_poly.entity_id
_entity_poly.type
_entity_poly.pdbx_seq_one_letter_code
_entity_poly.pdbx_strand_id
1 'polypeptide(L)'
;MYAQFSIAEQLPEVKDALNYQKCLILGNSMMLLSFIVITLSITVTFVFDNYVAMSVQIFAHIATIVFAGALKLGYVLRCVALHGFGNKNF
;
A
#
# COMPACT_ATOMS: atom_id res chain seq x y z
N MET A 1 -7.42 -13.53 -8.92
CA MET A 1 -6.38 -12.72 -8.26
C MET A 1 -7.09 -11.70 -7.38
N TYR A 2 -6.92 -11.74 -6.05
CA TYR A 2 -7.61 -10.82 -5.12
C TYR A 2 -7.01 -9.39 -5.21
N ALA A 3 -7.34 -8.68 -6.29
CA ALA A 3 -7.02 -7.27 -6.50
C ALA A 3 -8.24 -6.39 -6.19
N GLN A 4 -8.99 -6.76 -5.16
CA GLN A 4 -10.22 -6.08 -4.80
C GLN A 4 -9.91 -4.76 -4.11
N PHE A 5 -10.18 -3.66 -4.80
CA PHE A 5 -10.26 -2.31 -4.21
C PHE A 5 -11.70 -1.95 -3.81
N SER A 6 -12.65 -2.87 -4.06
CA SER A 6 -14.07 -2.73 -3.74
C SER A 6 -14.58 -4.00 -3.05
N ILE A 7 -15.61 -3.83 -2.23
CA ILE A 7 -16.34 -4.92 -1.57
C ILE A 7 -16.92 -5.83 -2.66
N ALA A 8 -16.49 -7.09 -2.73
CA ALA A 8 -17.16 -8.10 -3.54
C ALA A 8 -18.57 -8.33 -3.02
N GLU A 9 -19.49 -8.46 -3.97
CA GLU A 9 -20.89 -8.80 -3.75
C GLU A 9 -21.06 -10.20 -3.14
N GLN A 10 -20.11 -11.11 -3.41
CA GLN A 10 -20.03 -12.42 -2.74
C GLN A 10 -18.79 -12.50 -1.85
N LEU A 11 -19.02 -12.66 -0.55
CA LEU A 11 -18.02 -12.91 0.47
C LEU A 11 -17.91 -14.42 0.73
N PRO A 12 -16.70 -14.97 0.93
CA PRO A 12 -16.54 -16.34 1.40
C PRO A 12 -17.20 -16.51 2.78
N GLU A 13 -17.75 -17.71 3.04
CA GLU A 13 -18.50 -18.04 4.25
C GLU A 13 -17.56 -18.27 5.45
N VAL A 14 -16.80 -17.23 5.80
CA VAL A 14 -15.84 -17.21 6.91
C VAL A 14 -16.35 -16.27 7.99
N LYS A 15 -16.14 -16.66 9.25
CA LYS A 15 -16.42 -15.81 10.41
C LYS A 15 -15.66 -14.48 10.23
N ASP A 16 -16.34 -13.35 10.35
CA ASP A 16 -15.79 -12.00 10.16
C ASP A 16 -15.24 -11.67 8.74
N ALA A 17 -15.73 -12.34 7.69
CA ALA A 17 -15.32 -12.12 6.29
C ALA A 17 -15.33 -10.63 5.84
N LEU A 18 -16.30 -9.84 6.32
CA LEU A 18 -16.36 -8.39 6.04
C LEU A 18 -15.16 -7.62 6.61
N ASN A 19 -14.68 -7.98 7.80
CA ASN A 19 -13.54 -7.31 8.43
C ASN A 19 -12.24 -7.64 7.70
N TYR A 20 -12.08 -8.91 7.29
CA TYR A 20 -10.95 -9.32 6.46
C TYR A 20 -10.96 -8.64 5.09
N GLN A 21 -12.13 -8.43 4.49
CA GLN A 21 -12.25 -7.71 3.22
C GLN A 21 -11.88 -6.23 3.36
N LYS A 22 -12.36 -5.56 4.41
CA LYS A 22 -11.95 -4.19 4.72
C LYS A 22 -10.45 -4.09 4.95
N CYS A 23 -9.86 -5.04 5.67
CA CYS A 23 -8.42 -5.13 5.88
C CYS A 23 -7.66 -5.31 4.56
N LEU A 24 -8.17 -6.17 3.66
CA LEU A 24 -7.60 -6.39 2.32
C LEU A 24 -7.62 -5.10 1.49
N ILE A 25 -8.76 -4.40 1.44
CA ILE A 25 -8.94 -3.15 0.69
C ILE A 25 -8.03 -2.06 1.27
N LEU A 26 -7.95 -1.96 2.60
CA LEU A 26 -7.08 -1.01 3.28
C LEU A 26 -5.60 -1.29 2.97
N GLY A 27 -5.15 -2.54 3.08
CA GLY A 27 -3.78 -2.93 2.77
C GLY A 27 -3.42 -2.66 1.31
N ASN A 28 -4.31 -3.00 0.37
CA ASN A 28 -4.10 -2.79 -1.06
C ASN A 28 -4.09 -1.28 -1.41
N SER A 29 -4.96 -0.48 -0.79
CA SER A 29 -4.98 0.97 -0.97
C SER A 29 -3.74 1.64 -0.38
N MET A 30 -3.28 1.20 0.80
CA MET A 30 -2.02 1.66 1.40
C MET A 30 -0.82 1.34 0.50
N MET A 31 -0.75 0.14 -0.07
CA MET A 31 0.33 -0.24 -0.99
C MET A 31 0.34 0.65 -2.23
N LEU A 32 -0.83 0.90 -2.84
CA LEU A 32 -0.95 1.72 -4.04
C LEU A 32 -0.61 3.19 -3.75
N LEU A 33 -1.12 3.75 -2.66
CA LEU A 33 -0.79 5.11 -2.23
C LEU A 33 0.73 5.26 -1.97
N SER A 34 1.32 4.30 -1.25
CA SER A 34 2.76 4.33 -0.95
C SER A 34 3.59 4.23 -2.21
N PHE A 35 3.18 3.42 -3.18
CA PHE A 35 3.85 3.31 -4.47
C PHE A 35 3.83 4.65 -5.23
N ILE A 36 2.66 5.31 -5.32
CA ILE A 36 2.54 6.63 -5.96
C ILE A 36 3.46 7.64 -5.28
N VAL A 37 3.45 7.72 -3.95
CA VAL A 37 4.27 8.68 -3.22
C VAL A 37 5.76 8.41 -3.43
N ILE A 38 6.20 7.15 -3.42
CA ILE A 38 7.60 6.78 -3.71
C ILE A 38 7.99 7.22 -5.12
N THR A 39 7.18 6.92 -6.13
CA THR A 39 7.44 7.35 -7.52
C THR A 39 7.53 8.87 -7.63
N LEU A 40 6.64 9.59 -6.94
CA LEU A 40 6.59 11.04 -6.96
C LEU A 40 7.82 11.64 -6.27
N SER A 41 8.22 11.12 -5.11
CA SER A 41 9.46 11.54 -4.43
C SER A 41 10.70 11.30 -5.29
N ILE A 42 10.83 10.13 -5.94
CA ILE A 42 11.94 9.86 -6.86
C ILE A 42 11.94 10.87 -8.02
N THR A 43 10.77 11.19 -8.57
CA THR A 43 10.67 12.17 -9.67
C THR A 43 11.08 13.56 -9.20
N VAL A 44 10.65 13.99 -8.01
CA VAL A 44 11.04 15.28 -7.42
C VAL A 44 12.55 15.35 -7.19
N THR A 45 13.15 14.29 -6.63
CA THR A 45 14.57 14.26 -6.29
C THR A 45 15.48 14.17 -7.52
N PHE A 46 15.10 13.41 -8.57
CA PHE A 46 16.00 13.14 -9.70
C PHE A 46 15.64 13.86 -10.99
N VAL A 47 14.35 14.07 -11.29
CA VAL A 47 13.92 14.71 -12.53
C VAL A 47 13.83 16.22 -12.37
N PHE A 48 13.31 16.69 -11.24
CA PHE A 48 13.11 18.10 -10.97
C PHE A 48 14.18 18.73 -10.08
N ASP A 49 15.31 18.05 -9.85
CA ASP A 49 16.40 18.46 -8.96
C ASP A 49 16.74 19.96 -9.06
N ASN A 50 16.81 20.50 -10.28
CA ASN A 50 17.19 21.90 -10.56
C ASN A 50 16.08 22.94 -10.25
N TYR A 51 14.84 22.50 -10.03
CA TYR A 51 13.68 23.37 -9.80
C TYR A 51 13.21 23.38 -8.34
N VAL A 52 13.70 22.46 -7.50
CA VAL A 52 13.27 22.30 -6.10
C VAL A 52 14.40 22.64 -5.15
N ALA A 53 14.06 23.30 -4.04
CA ALA A 53 15.05 23.61 -3.02
C ALA A 53 15.60 22.34 -2.35
N MET A 54 16.86 22.37 -1.94
CA MET A 54 17.54 21.28 -1.22
C MET A 54 16.71 20.77 -0.01
N SER A 55 16.03 21.66 0.70
CA SER A 55 15.15 21.30 1.82
C SER A 55 13.99 20.36 1.40
N VAL A 56 13.39 20.61 0.23
CA VAL A 56 12.32 19.76 -0.31
C VAL A 56 12.86 18.42 -0.77
N GLN A 57 14.05 18.38 -1.36
CA GLN A 57 14.70 17.12 -1.75
C GLN A 57 14.99 16.22 -0.55
N ILE A 58 15.53 16.80 0.55
CA ILE A 58 15.78 16.06 1.80
C ILE A 58 14.45 15.49 2.34
N PHE A 59 13.39 16.30 2.37
CA PHE A 59 12.08 15.86 2.81
C PHE A 59 11.52 14.73 1.92
N ALA A 60 11.61 14.87 0.59
CA ALA A 60 11.19 13.85 -0.36
C ALA A 60 11.96 12.53 -0.17
N HIS A 61 13.27 12.61 0.11
CA HIS A 61 14.09 11.45 0.39
C HIS A 61 13.66 10.72 1.67
N ILE A 62 13.44 11.46 2.77
CA ILE A 62 12.95 10.90 4.04
C ILE A 62 11.57 10.29 3.84
N ALA A 63 10.67 11.00 3.15
CA ALA A 63 9.33 10.51 2.83
C ALA A 63 9.40 9.17 2.07
N THR A 64 10.32 9.04 1.10
CA THR A 64 10.51 7.78 0.35
C THR A 64 10.78 6.60 1.28
N ILE A 65 11.64 6.77 2.29
CA ILE A 65 11.98 5.70 3.25
C ILE A 65 10.75 5.34 4.11
N VAL A 66 10.03 6.35 4.61
CA VAL A 66 8.83 6.14 5.44
C VAL A 66 7.74 5.42 4.64
N PHE A 67 7.47 5.85 3.41
CA PHE A 67 6.46 5.23 2.54
C PHE A 67 6.90 3.85 2.04
N ALA A 68 8.19 3.56 1.87
CA ALA A 68 8.67 2.21 1.62
C ALA A 68 8.36 1.27 2.80
N GLY A 69 8.44 1.77 4.04
CA GLY A 69 7.97 1.07 5.24
C GLY A 69 6.45 0.85 5.20
N ALA A 70 5.67 1.89 4.88
CA ALA A 70 4.21 1.79 4.77
C ALA A 70 3.76 0.78 3.70
N LEU A 71 4.48 0.67 2.58
CA LEU A 71 4.22 -0.31 1.53
C LEU A 71 4.39 -1.75 2.05
N LYS A 72 5.45 -2.01 2.81
CA LYS A 72 5.65 -3.32 3.48
C LYS A 72 4.54 -3.62 4.48
N LEU A 73 4.12 -2.63 5.26
CA LEU A 73 2.99 -2.79 6.20
C LEU A 73 1.68 -3.10 5.46
N GLY A 74 1.41 -2.43 4.35
CA GLY A 74 0.26 -2.73 3.48
C GLY A 74 0.28 -4.15 2.94
N TYR A 75 1.45 -4.67 2.57
CA TYR A 75 1.63 -6.06 2.15
C TYR A 75 1.31 -7.05 3.29
N VAL A 76 1.81 -6.79 4.50
CA VAL A 76 1.49 -7.63 5.67
C VAL A 76 -0.01 -7.65 5.95
N LEU A 77 -0.70 -6.51 5.89
CA LEU A 77 -2.16 -6.44 6.04
C LEU A 77 -2.88 -7.28 4.99
N ARG A 78 -2.42 -7.23 3.73
CA ARG A 78 -2.94 -8.07 2.65
C ARG A 78 -2.74 -9.57 2.94
N CYS A 79 -1.56 -9.98 3.43
CA CYS A 79 -1.30 -11.36 3.80
C CYS A 79 -2.18 -11.83 4.97
N VAL A 80 -2.38 -10.99 5.99
CA VAL A 80 -3.28 -11.28 7.13
C VAL A 80 -4.72 -11.45 6.65
N ALA A 81 -5.19 -10.60 5.75
CA ALA A 81 -6.53 -10.73 5.18
C ALA A 81 -6.68 -12.01 4.34
N LEU A 82 -5.71 -12.34 3.48
CA LEU A 82 -5.71 -13.58 2.69
C LEU A 82 -5.65 -14.84 3.56
N HIS A 83 -4.87 -14.78 4.64
CA HIS A 83 -4.83 -15.83 5.66
C HIS A 83 -6.20 -16.00 6.33
N GLY A 84 -6.86 -14.89 6.69
CA GLY A 84 -8.21 -14.89 7.25
C GLY A 84 -9.27 -15.47 6.32
N PHE A 85 -9.09 -15.34 5.00
CA PHE A 85 -9.93 -15.99 3.99
C PHE A 85 -9.61 -17.48 3.76
N GLY A 86 -8.68 -18.06 4.50
CA GLY A 86 -8.27 -19.47 4.37
C GLY A 86 -7.40 -19.75 3.14
N ASN A 87 -6.92 -18.72 2.45
CA ASN A 87 -6.05 -18.88 1.29
C ASN A 87 -4.59 -19.04 1.75
N LYS A 88 -4.00 -20.21 1.49
CA LYS A 88 -2.64 -20.58 1.93
C LYS A 88 -1.53 -20.15 0.95
N ASN A 89 -1.90 -19.44 -0.11
CA ASN A 89 -0.95 -18.88 -1.08
C ASN A 89 -0.48 -17.51 -0.56
N PHE A 90 0.60 -17.51 0.23
CA PHE A 90 1.22 -16.33 0.84
C PHE A 90 2.31 -15.71 -0.04
#